data_AF-A0AB37S6P6-F1
#
_entry.id   AF-A0AB37S6P6-F1
#
_cell.length_a   1.000
_cell.length_b   1.000
_cell.length_c   1.000
_cell.angle_alpha   90.00
_cell.angle_beta   90.00
_cell.angle_gamma   90.00
#
_symmetry.space_group_name_H-M   'P 1'
#
loop_
_entity.id
_entity.type
_entity.pdbx_description
1 polymer ?
#
loop_
_entity_poly.entity_id
_entity_poly.type
_entity_poly.pdbx_seq_one_letter_code
_entity_poly.pdbx_strand_id
1 'polypeptide(L)'
;MDASSFITSLQTTLGGYLPKIAGAIGILVIGWLIAVAVRAGALRLLNALKVDQRINESTGQGARVERIIAGGLFWLVLLVTAVGIFNVLNLYAVSNPFSLLVTHIVNYLPNLIGGAALTLIAWLIASLLRSLANRALKASKVDDKLSESAGMQPMSGYLGDVLFWLVILMFLPAILASFALSGLLSPVQGMVDRLLAIVPNLFAAAVIGFVGWVVARVLRGLVTNLLVAAGADRLTQGLDSPTPVRVSSLIGTIVYVFVFVPTLISALDALKIDAISIPATNMLNQFLGAVPDIVAAIVIVLVTFYFARFVASLAQKLLEAAGADGLPAVLGVERVFSGILQPSVLVARLIVFFAMLFASVEAANRLGFTQVRDVVTLFIEFGGHVLTGGVILVIGVWLAGLARRVIEQADREHSVLFARIAQFAILGLVFAMGLRAMGIANEIVQLAFGLVLGAIAVAVALSFGLGGREAAGKLLDRWFNQRGGGQ
;
A
#
# COMPACT_ATOMS: atom_id res chain seq x y z
N MET A 1 32.90 -83.62 9.63
CA MET A 1 33.56 -82.39 9.16
C MET A 1 35.04 -82.56 9.46
N ASP A 2 35.87 -82.72 8.44
CA ASP A 2 37.29 -83.01 8.62
C ASP A 2 38.04 -81.80 9.19
N ALA A 3 38.53 -81.93 10.42
CA ALA A 3 39.30 -80.88 11.10
C ALA A 3 40.56 -80.47 10.32
N SER A 4 41.10 -81.37 9.49
CA SER A 4 42.24 -81.11 8.60
C SER A 4 41.92 -80.09 7.50
N SER A 5 40.72 -80.11 6.94
CA SER A 5 40.30 -79.13 5.91
C SER A 5 40.11 -77.73 6.50
N PHE A 6 39.60 -77.65 7.74
CA PHE A 6 39.50 -76.40 8.49
C PHE A 6 40.87 -75.84 8.85
N ILE A 7 41.80 -76.67 9.36
CA ILE A 7 43.16 -76.25 9.70
C ILE A 7 43.94 -75.81 8.44
N THR A 8 43.81 -76.54 7.34
CA THR A 8 44.46 -76.16 6.06
C THR A 8 43.88 -74.86 5.51
N SER A 9 42.57 -74.66 5.61
CA SER A 9 41.92 -73.39 5.22
C SER A 9 42.34 -72.24 6.12
N LEU A 10 42.43 -72.44 7.44
CA LEU A 10 42.93 -71.45 8.39
C LEU A 10 44.40 -71.11 8.13
N GLN A 11 45.25 -72.11 7.89
CA GLN A 11 46.68 -71.89 7.64
C GLN A 11 46.90 -71.15 6.31
N THR A 12 46.13 -71.48 5.28
CA THR A 12 46.19 -70.78 3.98
C THR A 12 45.70 -69.34 4.09
N THR A 13 44.62 -69.13 4.85
CA THR A 13 44.05 -67.80 5.10
C THR A 13 44.99 -66.95 5.97
N LEU A 14 45.40 -67.45 7.14
CA LEU A 14 46.30 -66.75 8.06
C LEU A 14 47.69 -66.53 7.45
N GLY A 15 48.21 -67.50 6.70
CA GLY A 15 49.49 -67.40 5.99
C GLY A 15 49.51 -66.28 4.94
N GLY A 16 48.37 -65.98 4.33
CA GLY A 16 48.22 -64.87 3.38
C GLY A 16 48.05 -63.48 4.03
N TYR A 17 47.49 -63.40 5.24
CA TYR A 17 47.23 -62.13 5.94
C TYR A 17 48.37 -61.69 6.87
N LEU A 18 49.15 -62.61 7.44
CA LEU A 18 50.28 -62.32 8.32
C LEU A 18 51.30 -61.34 7.69
N PRO A 19 51.78 -61.55 6.45
CA PRO A 19 52.71 -60.61 5.80
C PRO A 19 52.11 -59.22 5.56
N LYS A 20 50.81 -59.15 5.26
CA LYS A 20 50.11 -57.88 5.02
C LYS A 20 49.94 -57.08 6.31
N ILE A 21 49.63 -57.76 7.43
CA ILE A 21 49.54 -57.13 8.75
C ILE A 21 50.91 -56.59 9.17
N ALA A 22 51.98 -57.38 8.99
CA ALA A 22 53.35 -56.91 9.25
C ALA A 22 53.71 -55.68 8.40
N GLY A 23 53.35 -55.69 7.11
CA GLY A 23 53.52 -54.53 6.22
C GLY A 23 52.76 -53.29 6.69
N ALA A 24 51.52 -53.44 7.14
CA ALA A 24 50.70 -52.34 7.66
C ALA A 24 51.28 -51.74 8.96
N ILE A 25 51.79 -52.58 9.86
CA ILE A 25 52.49 -52.13 11.08
C ILE A 25 53.77 -51.36 10.73
N GLY A 26 54.54 -51.86 9.75
CA GLY A 26 55.72 -51.16 9.24
C GLY A 26 55.39 -49.75 8.71
N ILE A 27 54.33 -49.62 7.91
CA ILE A 27 53.86 -48.33 7.39
C ILE A 27 53.38 -47.41 8.52
N LEU A 28 52.71 -47.94 9.55
CA LEU A 28 52.25 -47.14 10.70
C LEU A 28 53.43 -46.50 11.44
N VAL A 29 54.48 -47.28 11.73
CA VAL A 29 55.66 -46.79 12.45
C VAL A 29 56.39 -45.73 11.64
N ILE A 30 56.64 -46.01 10.35
CA ILE A 30 57.30 -45.07 9.44
C ILE A 30 56.46 -43.80 9.27
N GLY A 31 55.17 -43.93 9.00
CA GLY A 31 54.27 -42.80 8.79
C GLY A 31 54.09 -41.92 10.02
N TRP A 32 54.07 -42.51 11.23
CA TRP A 32 54.06 -41.73 12.48
C TRP A 32 55.35 -40.93 12.67
N LEU A 33 56.52 -41.52 12.39
CA LEU A 33 57.79 -40.80 12.45
C LEU A 33 57.83 -39.63 11.45
N ILE A 34 57.37 -39.85 10.22
CA ILE A 34 57.26 -38.78 9.21
C ILE A 34 56.30 -37.69 9.69
N ALA A 35 55.15 -38.03 10.27
CA ALA A 35 54.18 -37.06 10.77
C ALA A 35 54.79 -36.16 11.87
N VAL A 36 55.53 -36.74 12.81
CA VAL A 36 56.23 -35.99 13.87
C VAL A 36 57.32 -35.07 13.27
N ALA A 37 58.09 -35.57 12.30
CA ALA A 37 59.12 -34.79 11.63
C ALA A 37 58.53 -33.60 10.86
N VAL A 38 57.45 -33.82 10.09
CA VAL A 38 56.74 -32.76 9.33
C VAL A 38 56.16 -31.72 10.29
N ARG A 39 55.53 -32.13 11.39
CA ARG A 39 55.00 -31.22 12.41
C ARG A 39 56.09 -30.35 13.03
N ALA A 40 57.20 -30.95 13.43
CA ALA A 40 58.33 -30.24 14.03
C ALA A 40 58.97 -29.26 13.04
N GLY A 41 59.14 -29.68 11.77
CA GLY A 41 59.62 -28.82 10.69
C GLY A 41 58.70 -27.62 10.44
N ALA A 42 57.39 -27.87 10.32
CA ALA A 42 56.39 -26.81 10.13
C ALA A 42 56.38 -25.81 11.30
N LEU A 43 56.42 -26.28 12.55
CA LEU A 43 56.49 -25.39 13.72
C LEU A 43 57.74 -24.51 13.71
N ARG A 44 58.91 -25.08 13.35
CA ARG A 44 60.17 -24.32 13.29
C ARG A 44 60.12 -23.24 12.21
N LEU A 45 59.60 -23.56 11.02
CA LEU A 45 59.45 -22.61 9.92
C LEU A 45 58.47 -21.49 10.24
N LEU A 46 57.31 -21.83 10.80
CA LEU A 46 56.29 -20.84 11.14
C LEU A 46 56.74 -19.92 12.28
N ASN A 47 57.41 -20.46 13.31
CA ASN A 47 57.99 -19.65 14.39
C ASN A 47 59.10 -18.73 13.87
N ALA A 48 59.94 -19.21 12.93
CA ALA A 48 60.98 -18.39 12.32
C ALA A 48 60.39 -17.19 11.56
N LEU A 49 59.20 -17.35 10.98
CA LEU A 49 58.44 -16.29 10.32
C LEU A 49 57.63 -15.40 11.29
N LYS A 50 57.61 -15.73 12.60
CA LYS A 50 56.87 -15.02 13.65
C LYS A 50 55.41 -14.75 13.28
N VAL A 51 54.74 -15.76 12.75
CA VAL A 51 53.38 -15.62 12.19
C VAL A 51 52.38 -15.26 13.29
N ASP A 52 52.46 -15.91 14.46
CA ASP A 52 51.55 -15.65 15.57
C ASP A 52 51.69 -14.20 16.09
N GLN A 53 52.92 -13.65 16.13
CA GLN A 53 53.16 -12.28 16.60
C GLN A 53 52.52 -11.24 15.67
N ARG A 54 52.71 -11.39 14.35
CA ARG A 54 52.14 -10.45 13.36
C ARG A 54 50.62 -10.45 13.35
N ILE A 55 49.99 -11.62 13.53
CA ILE A 55 48.53 -11.73 13.59
C ILE A 55 47.99 -11.13 14.90
N ASN A 56 48.70 -11.32 16.00
CA ASN A 56 48.30 -10.77 17.29
C ASN A 56 48.36 -9.23 17.31
N GLU A 57 49.38 -8.65 16.66
CA GLU A 57 49.51 -7.20 16.47
C GLU A 57 48.40 -6.60 15.59
N SER A 58 47.89 -7.35 14.59
CA SER A 58 46.84 -6.85 13.68
C SER A 58 45.40 -7.07 14.17
N THR A 59 45.16 -8.11 14.97
CA THR A 59 43.81 -8.58 15.30
C THR A 59 43.48 -8.45 16.79
N GLY A 60 44.48 -8.22 17.65
CA GLY A 60 44.31 -8.11 19.11
C GLY A 60 43.83 -9.42 19.78
N GLN A 61 43.72 -10.51 19.03
CA GLN A 61 43.38 -11.84 19.51
C GLN A 61 44.60 -12.75 19.38
N GLY A 62 45.00 -13.37 20.49
CA GLY A 62 46.11 -14.32 20.58
C GLY A 62 45.79 -15.66 19.92
N ALA A 63 45.53 -15.65 18.61
CA ALA A 63 45.32 -16.85 17.83
C ALA A 63 46.66 -17.59 17.65
N ARG A 64 46.72 -18.84 18.13
CA ARG A 64 47.89 -19.74 18.00
C ARG A 64 47.85 -20.47 16.66
N VAL A 65 47.90 -19.73 15.58
CA VAL A 65 47.74 -20.22 14.20
C VAL A 65 48.86 -21.19 13.86
N GLU A 66 50.08 -20.94 14.33
CA GLU A 66 51.24 -21.81 14.09
C GLU A 66 51.00 -23.24 14.60
N ARG A 67 50.42 -23.36 15.80
CA ARG A 67 50.11 -24.66 16.41
C ARG A 67 48.98 -25.38 15.69
N ILE A 68 47.98 -24.63 15.19
CA ILE A 68 46.84 -25.16 14.45
C ILE A 68 47.30 -25.73 13.10
N ILE A 69 48.07 -24.96 12.32
CA ILE A 69 48.58 -25.39 11.01
C ILE A 69 49.48 -26.62 11.16
N ALA A 70 50.42 -26.59 12.10
CA ALA A 70 51.31 -27.73 12.32
C ALA A 70 50.57 -28.97 12.83
N GLY A 71 49.54 -28.80 13.66
CA GLY A 71 48.65 -29.89 14.08
C GLY A 71 47.85 -30.47 12.90
N GLY A 72 47.37 -29.61 12.00
CA GLY A 72 46.68 -30.03 10.77
C GLY A 72 47.58 -30.86 9.84
N LEU A 73 48.81 -30.41 9.61
CA LEU A 73 49.79 -31.15 8.80
C LEU A 73 50.13 -32.52 9.41
N PHE A 74 50.25 -32.61 10.74
CA PHE A 74 50.44 -33.89 11.43
C PHE A 74 49.30 -34.89 11.13
N TRP A 75 48.05 -34.45 11.31
CA TRP A 75 46.88 -35.27 11.01
C TRP A 75 46.77 -35.63 9.53
N LEU A 76 47.15 -34.72 8.63
CA LEU A 76 47.18 -34.98 7.19
C LEU A 76 48.17 -36.10 6.83
N VAL A 77 49.40 -36.05 7.36
CA VAL A 77 50.40 -37.11 7.14
C VAL A 77 49.92 -38.44 7.75
N LEU A 78 49.29 -38.40 8.92
CA LEU A 78 48.71 -39.60 9.54
C LEU A 78 47.55 -40.16 8.72
N LEU A 79 46.74 -39.30 8.08
CA LEU A 79 45.65 -39.71 7.20
C LEU A 79 46.17 -40.33 5.90
N VAL A 80 47.23 -39.76 5.30
CA VAL A 80 47.96 -40.39 4.17
C VAL A 80 48.52 -41.76 4.58
N THR A 81 49.09 -41.85 5.79
CA THR A 81 49.60 -43.11 6.34
C THR A 81 48.49 -44.14 6.50
N ALA A 82 47.32 -43.72 7.02
CA ALA A 82 46.15 -44.58 7.17
C ALA A 82 45.64 -45.11 5.82
N VAL A 83 45.60 -44.26 4.78
CA VAL A 83 45.30 -44.70 3.40
C VAL A 83 46.28 -45.76 2.93
N GLY A 84 47.59 -45.57 3.17
CA GLY A 84 48.63 -46.56 2.86
C GLY A 84 48.43 -47.90 3.57
N ILE A 85 48.09 -47.86 4.86
CA ILE A 85 47.77 -49.05 5.67
C ILE A 85 46.57 -49.80 5.08
N PHE A 86 45.47 -49.09 4.81
CA PHE A 86 44.25 -49.70 4.26
C PHE A 86 44.48 -50.28 2.87
N ASN A 87 45.29 -49.63 2.03
CA ASN A 87 45.67 -50.15 0.72
C ASN A 87 46.47 -51.46 0.82
N VAL A 88 47.47 -51.54 1.72
CA VAL A 88 48.26 -52.78 1.93
C VAL A 88 47.40 -53.93 2.47
N LEU A 89 46.40 -53.62 3.30
CA LEU A 89 45.43 -54.58 3.79
C LEU A 89 44.33 -54.95 2.77
N ASN A 90 44.37 -54.39 1.55
CA ASN A 90 43.33 -54.52 0.52
C ASN A 90 41.93 -54.04 0.95
N LEU A 91 41.85 -53.10 1.89
CA LEU A 91 40.60 -52.51 2.38
C LEU A 91 40.21 -51.29 1.52
N TYR A 92 40.09 -51.49 0.20
CA TYR A 92 39.87 -50.40 -0.76
C TYR A 92 38.60 -49.58 -0.48
N ALA A 93 37.51 -50.26 -0.08
CA ALA A 93 36.25 -49.62 0.29
C ALA A 93 36.40 -48.59 1.43
N VAL A 94 37.36 -48.82 2.34
CA VAL A 94 37.67 -47.90 3.43
C VAL A 94 38.69 -46.85 2.97
N SER A 95 39.72 -47.26 2.23
CA SER A 95 40.80 -46.36 1.80
C SER A 95 40.38 -45.27 0.80
N ASN A 96 39.44 -45.58 -0.11
CA ASN A 96 39.04 -44.70 -1.21
C ASN A 96 38.48 -43.35 -0.73
N PRO A 97 37.49 -43.29 0.18
CA PRO A 97 37.00 -42.00 0.68
C PRO A 97 38.09 -41.18 1.37
N PHE A 98 38.99 -41.80 2.13
CA PHE A 98 40.13 -41.09 2.73
C PHE A 98 41.13 -40.59 1.68
N SER A 99 41.40 -41.38 0.64
CA SER A 99 42.26 -40.99 -0.48
C SER A 99 41.69 -39.78 -1.24
N LEU A 100 40.37 -39.76 -1.44
CA LEU A 100 39.69 -38.59 -2.01
C LEU A 100 39.84 -37.36 -1.11
N LEU A 101 39.69 -37.49 0.21
CA LEU A 101 39.91 -36.39 1.14
C LEU A 101 41.35 -35.87 1.11
N VAL A 102 42.36 -36.75 1.11
CA VAL A 102 43.77 -36.34 0.93
C VAL A 102 43.93 -35.54 -0.36
N THR A 103 43.42 -36.08 -1.46
CA THR A 103 43.56 -35.48 -2.79
C THR A 103 42.91 -34.10 -2.82
N HIS A 104 41.72 -33.94 -2.24
CA HIS A 104 41.05 -32.64 -2.15
C HIS A 104 41.87 -31.64 -1.32
N ILE A 105 42.40 -32.04 -0.16
CA ILE A 105 43.19 -31.14 0.70
C ILE A 105 44.50 -30.74 -0.01
N VAL A 106 45.21 -31.70 -0.60
CA VAL A 106 46.47 -31.45 -1.31
C VAL A 106 46.25 -30.55 -2.53
N ASN A 107 45.18 -30.77 -3.30
CA ASN A 107 44.84 -29.91 -4.44
C ASN A 107 44.36 -28.51 -4.02
N TYR A 108 43.87 -28.36 -2.78
CA TYR A 108 43.48 -27.07 -2.23
C TYR A 108 44.66 -26.26 -1.69
N LEU A 109 45.80 -26.89 -1.35
CA LEU A 109 47.00 -26.19 -0.85
C LEU A 109 47.49 -25.07 -1.79
N PRO A 110 47.68 -25.31 -3.11
CA PRO A 110 48.08 -24.25 -4.04
C PRO A 110 47.12 -23.06 -4.05
N ASN A 111 45.81 -23.33 -4.02
CA ASN A 111 44.76 -22.33 -3.97
C ASN A 111 44.80 -21.51 -2.67
N LEU A 112 45.07 -22.16 -1.54
CA LEU A 112 45.20 -21.51 -0.25
C LEU A 112 46.40 -20.55 -0.21
N ILE A 113 47.53 -20.96 -0.80
CA ILE A 113 48.72 -20.11 -0.93
C ILE A 113 48.43 -18.94 -1.88
N GLY A 114 47.81 -19.19 -3.03
CA GLY A 114 47.42 -18.15 -3.99
C GLY A 114 46.47 -17.12 -3.38
N GLY A 115 45.46 -17.57 -2.64
CA GLY A 115 44.47 -16.69 -2.01
C GLY A 115 45.07 -15.86 -0.88
N ALA A 116 45.97 -16.45 -0.09
CA ALA A 116 46.72 -15.73 0.93
C ALA A 116 47.65 -14.67 0.30
N ALA A 117 48.37 -15.02 -0.78
CA ALA A 117 49.22 -14.08 -1.50
C ALA A 117 48.41 -12.91 -2.08
N LEU A 118 47.28 -13.18 -2.74
CA LEU A 118 46.37 -12.16 -3.27
C LEU A 118 45.79 -11.26 -2.18
N THR A 119 45.42 -11.83 -1.03
CA THR A 119 44.93 -11.05 0.12
C THR A 119 45.99 -10.09 0.63
N LEU A 120 47.24 -10.54 0.71
CA LEU A 120 48.37 -9.73 1.15
C LEU A 120 48.67 -8.58 0.15
N ILE A 121 48.62 -8.88 -1.15
CA ILE A 121 48.74 -7.88 -2.22
C ILE A 121 47.60 -6.86 -2.13
N ALA A 122 46.34 -7.31 -1.99
CA ALA A 122 45.18 -6.44 -1.88
C ALA A 122 45.30 -5.51 -0.65
N TRP A 123 45.72 -6.04 0.51
CA TRP A 123 45.95 -5.26 1.72
C TRP A 123 47.05 -4.21 1.55
N LEU A 124 48.16 -4.57 0.87
CA LEU A 124 49.24 -3.64 0.56
C LEU A 124 48.75 -2.49 -0.33
N ILE A 125 48.05 -2.81 -1.42
CA ILE A 125 47.50 -1.82 -2.37
C ILE A 125 46.48 -0.92 -1.66
N ALA A 126 45.56 -1.49 -0.90
CA ALA A 126 44.54 -0.75 -0.16
C ALA A 126 45.16 0.23 0.85
N SER A 127 46.18 -0.21 1.59
CA SER A 127 46.90 0.63 2.56
C SER A 127 47.63 1.79 1.88
N LEU A 128 48.22 1.52 0.73
CA LEU A 128 48.94 2.52 -0.06
C LEU A 128 47.98 3.57 -0.63
N LEU A 129 46.84 3.14 -1.19
CA LEU A 129 45.78 4.02 -1.68
C LEU A 129 45.15 4.86 -0.56
N ARG A 130 44.88 4.29 0.61
CA ARG A 130 44.41 5.04 1.80
C ARG A 130 45.38 6.16 2.17
N SER A 131 46.68 5.85 2.23
CA SER A 131 47.72 6.83 2.55
C SER A 131 47.77 7.97 1.53
N LEU A 132 47.72 7.63 0.23
CA LEU A 132 47.70 8.62 -0.85
C LEU A 132 46.44 9.49 -0.82
N ALA A 133 45.26 8.91 -0.62
CA ALA A 133 44.00 9.64 -0.53
C ALA A 133 43.99 10.61 0.64
N ASN A 134 44.42 10.17 1.83
CA ASN A 134 44.51 11.03 3.00
C ASN A 134 45.50 12.19 2.80
N ARG A 135 46.62 11.95 2.10
CA ARG A 135 47.57 13.02 1.75
C ARG A 135 46.98 14.01 0.75
N ALA A 136 46.28 13.54 -0.28
CA ALA A 136 45.67 14.39 -1.29
C ALA A 136 44.56 15.28 -0.71
N LEU A 137 43.70 14.72 0.16
CA LEU A 137 42.62 15.47 0.81
C LEU A 137 43.13 16.55 1.75
N LYS A 138 44.17 16.24 2.55
CA LYS A 138 44.84 17.23 3.41
C LYS A 138 45.46 18.36 2.60
N ALA A 139 46.01 18.06 1.42
CA ALA A 139 46.55 19.09 0.53
C ALA A 139 45.47 20.01 -0.06
N SER A 140 44.22 19.53 -0.20
CA SER A 140 43.11 20.25 -0.84
C SER A 140 42.39 21.28 0.07
N LYS A 141 42.68 21.31 1.38
CA LYS A 141 42.00 22.15 2.40
C LYS A 141 40.46 22.07 2.37
N VAL A 142 39.91 20.98 1.85
CA VAL A 142 38.46 20.77 1.72
C VAL A 142 37.82 20.66 3.10
N ASP A 143 38.48 19.98 4.03
CA ASP A 143 38.04 19.84 5.42
C ASP A 143 37.95 21.20 6.12
N ASP A 144 38.95 22.07 5.93
CA ASP A 144 38.99 23.40 6.56
C ASP A 144 37.79 24.26 6.13
N LYS A 145 37.48 24.27 4.82
CA LYS A 145 36.33 25.03 4.26
C LYS A 145 34.98 24.47 4.71
N LEU A 146 34.85 23.15 4.87
CA LEU A 146 33.60 22.50 5.28
C LEU A 146 33.33 22.66 6.79
N SER A 147 34.37 22.59 7.63
CA SER A 147 34.25 22.85 9.07
C SER A 147 33.86 24.29 9.36
N GLU A 148 34.46 25.26 8.67
CA GLU A 148 34.19 26.69 8.90
C GLU A 148 32.79 27.12 8.40
N SER A 149 32.34 26.58 7.27
CA SER A 149 31.07 26.97 6.64
C SER A 149 29.84 26.25 7.20
N ALA A 150 30.02 25.06 7.78
CA ALA A 150 28.91 24.17 8.11
C ALA A 150 29.06 23.44 9.46
N GLY A 151 30.13 23.70 10.24
CA GLY A 151 30.35 23.06 11.54
C GLY A 151 30.51 21.54 11.48
N MET A 152 30.82 20.98 10.30
CA MET A 152 30.95 19.54 10.09
C MET A 152 32.35 19.04 10.47
N GLN A 153 32.41 17.85 11.07
CA GLN A 153 33.66 17.19 11.41
C GLN A 153 34.48 16.82 10.17
N PRO A 154 35.82 16.81 10.26
CA PRO A 154 36.70 16.53 9.12
C PRO A 154 36.44 15.12 8.57
N MET A 155 36.18 15.04 7.27
CA MET A 155 35.68 13.82 6.62
C MET A 155 36.81 13.01 5.96
N SER A 156 38.02 13.57 5.86
CA SER A 156 39.17 12.93 5.20
C SER A 156 39.56 11.57 5.78
N GLY A 157 39.48 11.40 7.11
CA GLY A 157 39.75 10.11 7.75
C GLY A 157 38.79 9.02 7.26
N TYR A 158 37.49 9.34 7.22
CA TYR A 158 36.46 8.41 6.77
C TYR A 158 36.59 8.08 5.28
N LEU A 159 36.97 9.04 4.42
CA LEU A 159 37.14 8.77 2.99
C LEU A 159 38.30 7.80 2.72
N GLY A 160 39.42 7.95 3.43
CA GLY A 160 40.54 7.00 3.34
C GLY A 160 40.18 5.60 3.84
N ASP A 161 39.35 5.50 4.87
CA ASP A 161 38.87 4.22 5.38
C ASP A 161 37.91 3.54 4.41
N VAL A 162 36.98 4.30 3.82
CA VAL A 162 36.07 3.83 2.77
C VAL A 162 36.86 3.34 1.55
N LEU A 163 37.85 4.09 1.08
CA LEU A 163 38.67 3.68 -0.06
C LEU A 163 39.45 2.39 0.19
N PHE A 164 39.99 2.20 1.40
CA PHE A 164 40.66 0.95 1.76
C PHE A 164 39.69 -0.24 1.67
N TRP A 165 38.50 -0.11 2.27
CA TRP A 165 37.50 -1.18 2.23
C TRP A 165 36.97 -1.41 0.82
N LEU A 166 36.80 -0.36 0.02
CA LEU A 166 36.41 -0.46 -1.39
C LEU A 166 37.43 -1.25 -2.20
N VAL A 167 38.73 -0.99 -2.00
CA VAL A 167 39.80 -1.73 -2.67
C VAL A 167 39.78 -3.19 -2.23
N ILE A 168 39.72 -3.48 -0.92
CA ILE A 168 39.60 -4.87 -0.43
C ILE A 168 38.38 -5.57 -1.04
N LEU A 169 37.25 -4.88 -1.09
CA LEU A 169 36.01 -5.40 -1.65
C LEU A 169 36.12 -5.65 -3.17
N MET A 170 36.84 -4.81 -3.92
CA MET A 170 37.14 -5.04 -5.34
C MET A 170 38.04 -6.26 -5.57
N PHE A 171 38.97 -6.53 -4.65
CA PHE A 171 39.82 -7.72 -4.73
C PHE A 171 39.15 -8.97 -4.17
N LEU A 172 38.04 -8.83 -3.42
CA LEU A 172 37.35 -9.94 -2.78
C LEU A 172 36.91 -11.04 -3.77
N PRO A 173 36.32 -10.75 -4.94
CA PRO A 173 36.02 -11.79 -5.94
C PRO A 173 37.27 -12.56 -6.38
N ALA A 174 38.39 -11.87 -6.60
CA ALA A 174 39.65 -12.51 -6.99
C ALA A 174 40.24 -13.37 -5.86
N ILE A 175 40.13 -12.91 -4.61
CA ILE A 175 40.53 -13.66 -3.42
C ILE A 175 39.68 -14.93 -3.30
N LEU A 176 38.35 -14.82 -3.42
CA LEU A 176 37.43 -15.95 -3.38
C LEU A 176 37.68 -16.93 -4.53
N ALA A 177 37.96 -16.42 -5.74
CA ALA A 177 38.32 -17.23 -6.90
C ALA A 177 39.59 -18.05 -6.63
N SER A 178 40.60 -17.41 -6.04
CA SER A 178 41.86 -18.09 -5.72
C SER A 178 41.69 -19.14 -4.63
N PHE A 179 40.78 -18.96 -3.69
CA PHE A 179 40.38 -20.00 -2.73
C PHE A 179 39.42 -21.03 -3.31
N ALA A 180 39.13 -21.01 -4.62
CA ALA A 180 38.17 -21.89 -5.28
C ALA A 180 36.75 -21.89 -4.65
N LEU A 181 36.35 -20.76 -4.05
CA LEU A 181 35.03 -20.58 -3.43
C LEU A 181 33.99 -20.11 -4.48
N SER A 182 33.84 -20.89 -5.55
CA SER A 182 33.01 -20.54 -6.71
C SER A 182 31.54 -20.27 -6.36
N GLY A 183 30.98 -20.96 -5.36
CA GLY A 183 29.61 -20.74 -4.89
C GLY A 183 29.37 -19.37 -4.24
N LEU A 184 30.41 -18.74 -3.67
CA LEU A 184 30.33 -17.41 -3.04
C LEU A 184 30.71 -16.29 -4.00
N LEU A 185 31.43 -16.63 -5.07
CA LEU A 185 31.97 -15.66 -6.02
C LEU A 185 30.87 -14.90 -6.76
N SER A 186 29.84 -15.59 -7.26
CA SER A 186 28.80 -14.97 -8.10
C SER A 186 28.01 -13.87 -7.38
N PRO A 187 27.44 -14.11 -6.16
CA PRO A 187 26.76 -13.06 -5.41
C PRO A 187 27.68 -11.87 -5.06
N VAL A 188 28.92 -12.15 -4.64
CA VAL A 188 29.89 -11.11 -4.28
C VAL A 188 30.30 -10.29 -5.50
N GLN A 189 30.59 -10.94 -6.62
CA GLN A 189 30.89 -10.27 -7.89
C GLN A 189 29.73 -9.37 -8.32
N GLY A 190 28.49 -9.86 -8.25
CA GLY A 190 27.30 -9.04 -8.54
C GLY A 190 27.16 -7.83 -7.61
N MET A 191 27.56 -7.93 -6.34
CA MET A 191 27.61 -6.77 -5.43
C MET A 191 28.70 -5.77 -5.84
N VAL A 192 29.89 -6.25 -6.21
CA VAL A 192 30.97 -5.39 -6.73
C VAL A 192 30.53 -4.68 -8.01
N ASP A 193 29.92 -5.40 -8.95
CA ASP A 193 29.44 -4.84 -10.22
C ASP A 193 28.40 -3.75 -9.99
N ARG A 194 27.46 -3.96 -9.05
CA ARG A 194 26.49 -2.94 -8.63
C ARG A 194 27.15 -1.71 -8.01
N LEU A 195 28.14 -1.91 -7.14
CA LEU A 195 28.88 -0.80 -6.53
C LEU A 195 29.66 0.01 -7.56
N LEU A 196 30.29 -0.65 -8.54
CA LEU A 196 30.96 0.03 -9.65
C LEU A 196 29.97 0.79 -10.53
N ALA A 197 28.80 0.22 -10.80
CA ALA A 197 27.73 0.88 -11.56
C ALA A 197 27.13 2.09 -10.82
N ILE A 198 27.17 2.13 -9.49
CA ILE A 198 26.74 3.29 -8.70
C ILE A 198 27.67 4.48 -8.93
N VAL A 199 28.96 4.30 -9.21
CA VAL A 199 29.91 5.44 -9.32
C VAL A 199 29.53 6.41 -10.45
N PRO A 200 29.31 5.97 -11.70
CA PRO A 200 28.83 6.87 -12.76
C PRO A 200 27.43 7.44 -12.48
N ASN A 201 26.52 6.62 -11.93
CA ASN A 201 25.14 7.01 -11.63
C ASN A 201 25.08 8.08 -10.52
N LEU A 202 25.92 7.97 -9.51
CA LEU A 202 26.05 8.93 -8.42
C LEU A 202 26.52 10.28 -8.94
N PHE A 203 27.50 10.28 -9.86
CA PHE A 203 27.94 11.51 -10.50
C PHE A 203 26.81 12.15 -11.33
N ALA A 204 26.11 11.35 -12.15
CA ALA A 204 24.97 11.83 -12.94
C ALA A 204 23.87 12.42 -12.05
N ALA A 205 23.48 11.71 -10.98
CA ALA A 205 22.51 12.16 -10.00
C ALA A 205 22.92 13.45 -9.29
N ALA A 206 24.20 13.56 -8.90
CA ALA A 206 24.74 14.76 -8.27
C ALA A 206 24.69 15.96 -9.21
N VAL A 207 25.05 15.79 -10.48
CA VAL A 207 24.96 16.84 -11.50
C VAL A 207 23.51 17.26 -11.72
N ILE A 208 22.59 16.32 -11.93
CA ILE A 208 21.16 16.60 -12.14
C ILE A 208 20.57 17.33 -10.93
N GLY A 209 20.82 16.83 -9.72
CA GLY A 209 20.35 17.43 -8.48
C GLY A 209 20.89 18.84 -8.27
N PHE A 210 22.19 19.05 -8.52
CA PHE A 210 22.81 20.37 -8.40
C PHE A 210 22.23 21.36 -9.43
N VAL A 211 22.20 20.97 -10.71
CA VAL A 211 21.69 21.82 -11.79
C VAL A 211 20.24 22.20 -11.53
N GLY A 212 19.36 21.24 -11.24
CA GLY A 212 17.95 21.59 -11.04
C GLY A 212 17.68 22.27 -9.69
N TRP A 213 18.52 22.09 -8.65
CA TRP A 213 18.46 22.95 -7.47
C TRP A 213 18.80 24.41 -7.79
N VAL A 214 19.85 24.66 -8.58
CA VAL A 214 20.19 26.00 -9.05
C VAL A 214 19.04 26.58 -9.86
N VAL A 215 18.50 25.83 -10.83
CA VAL A 215 17.38 26.27 -11.67
C VAL A 215 16.14 26.58 -10.83
N ALA A 216 15.74 25.71 -9.90
CA ALA A 216 14.60 25.93 -9.02
C ALA A 216 14.77 27.20 -8.17
N ARG A 217 15.97 27.45 -7.63
CA ARG A 217 16.28 28.64 -6.84
C ARG A 217 16.23 29.92 -7.69
N VAL A 218 16.77 29.87 -8.91
CA VAL A 218 16.72 31.00 -9.85
C VAL A 218 15.27 31.31 -10.23
N LEU A 219 14.48 30.30 -10.60
CA LEU A 219 13.07 30.46 -10.97
C LEU A 219 12.24 31.01 -9.79
N ARG A 220 12.46 30.52 -8.57
CA ARG A 220 11.84 31.08 -7.36
C ARG A 220 12.12 32.57 -7.23
N GLY A 221 13.38 32.97 -7.33
CA GLY A 221 13.79 34.38 -7.21
C GLY A 221 13.17 35.25 -8.30
N LEU A 222 13.21 34.79 -9.55
CA LEU A 222 12.60 35.46 -10.69
C LEU A 222 11.09 35.66 -10.48
N VAL A 223 10.34 34.58 -10.22
CA VAL A 223 8.88 34.66 -10.04
C VAL A 223 8.50 35.52 -8.84
N THR A 224 9.21 35.39 -7.72
CA THR A 224 8.95 36.23 -6.53
C THR A 224 9.15 37.71 -6.86
N ASN A 225 10.28 38.07 -7.47
CA ASN A 225 10.61 39.46 -7.80
C ASN A 225 9.64 40.06 -8.82
N LEU A 226 9.23 39.28 -9.84
CA LEU A 226 8.25 39.71 -10.83
C LEU A 226 6.87 39.95 -10.21
N LEU A 227 6.43 39.09 -9.28
CA LEU A 227 5.15 39.25 -8.58
C LEU A 227 5.16 40.43 -7.61
N VAL A 228 6.28 40.66 -6.92
CA VAL A 228 6.47 41.87 -6.09
C VAL A 228 6.37 43.11 -6.96
N ALA A 229 7.06 43.15 -8.10
CA ALA A 229 7.04 44.28 -9.03
C ALA A 229 5.64 44.51 -9.64
N ALA A 230 4.89 43.44 -9.94
CA ALA A 230 3.52 43.50 -10.41
C ALA A 230 2.51 43.92 -9.33
N GLY A 231 2.94 44.05 -8.06
CA GLY A 231 2.08 44.46 -6.95
C GLY A 231 1.16 43.37 -6.43
N ALA A 232 1.46 42.08 -6.66
CA ALA A 232 0.66 40.96 -6.17
C ALA A 232 0.48 40.97 -4.64
N ASP A 233 1.46 41.52 -3.93
CA ASP A 233 1.42 41.65 -2.46
C ASP A 233 0.41 42.70 -1.98
N ARG A 234 -0.10 43.60 -2.85
CA ARG A 234 -1.16 44.56 -2.47
C ARG A 234 -2.52 43.90 -2.26
N LEU A 235 -2.74 42.72 -2.83
CA LEU A 235 -4.00 41.98 -2.71
C LEU A 235 -4.24 41.44 -1.28
N THR A 236 -3.18 41.23 -0.49
CA THR A 236 -3.29 40.74 0.90
C THR A 236 -3.07 41.80 1.96
N GLN A 237 -2.74 43.04 1.58
CA GLN A 237 -2.52 44.15 2.51
C GLN A 237 -3.80 44.60 3.24
N GLY A 238 -4.99 44.24 2.75
CA GLY A 238 -6.27 44.55 3.40
C GLY A 238 -6.74 43.49 4.42
N LEU A 239 -5.98 42.42 4.64
CA LEU A 239 -6.33 41.33 5.56
C LEU A 239 -5.45 41.41 6.81
N ASP A 240 -6.00 41.91 7.92
CA ASP A 240 -5.35 41.88 9.24
C ASP A 240 -5.20 40.42 9.72
N SER A 241 -4.16 39.74 9.24
CA SER A 241 -3.82 38.37 9.64
C SER A 241 -2.60 38.38 10.57
N PRO A 242 -2.62 37.62 11.68
CA PRO A 242 -1.51 37.53 12.65
C PRO A 242 -0.18 37.06 12.03
N THR A 243 -0.22 36.46 10.84
CA THR A 243 0.95 36.08 10.03
C THR A 243 0.83 36.73 8.65
N PRO A 244 1.56 37.82 8.36
CA PRO A 244 1.50 38.48 7.05
C PRO A 244 2.19 37.60 6.00
N VAL A 245 1.43 36.73 5.36
CA VAL A 245 1.94 35.88 4.28
C VAL A 245 1.91 36.67 2.96
N ARG A 246 3.08 36.86 2.35
CA ARG A 246 3.20 37.55 1.06
C ARG A 246 2.90 36.58 -0.09
N VAL A 247 1.91 36.91 -0.91
CA VAL A 247 1.47 36.09 -2.05
C VAL A 247 2.63 35.85 -3.02
N SER A 248 3.48 36.85 -3.24
CA SER A 248 4.68 36.72 -4.08
C SER A 248 5.61 35.61 -3.61
N SER A 249 5.88 35.54 -2.30
CA SER A 249 6.78 34.55 -1.69
C SER A 249 6.17 33.15 -1.66
N LEU A 250 4.85 33.05 -1.47
CA LEU A 250 4.10 31.79 -1.56
C LEU A 250 4.21 31.21 -2.96
N ILE A 251 3.85 31.98 -3.99
CA ILE A 251 3.89 31.54 -5.38
C ILE A 251 5.34 31.18 -5.78
N GLY A 252 6.33 31.99 -5.39
CA GLY A 252 7.73 31.67 -5.62
C GLY A 252 8.14 30.34 -4.98
N THR A 253 7.66 30.05 -3.78
CA THR A 253 7.93 28.76 -3.09
C THR A 253 7.22 27.60 -3.77
N ILE A 254 6.00 27.80 -4.27
CA ILE A 254 5.29 26.80 -5.08
C ILE A 254 6.10 26.49 -6.34
N VAL A 255 6.53 27.50 -7.10
CA VAL A 255 7.36 27.30 -8.29
C VAL A 255 8.67 26.57 -7.96
N TYR A 256 9.31 26.90 -6.84
CA TYR A 256 10.48 26.16 -6.36
C TYR A 256 10.18 24.68 -6.20
N VAL A 257 9.11 24.32 -5.47
CA VAL A 257 8.71 22.92 -5.23
C VAL A 257 8.39 22.22 -6.55
N PHE A 258 7.64 22.88 -7.44
CA PHE A 258 7.25 22.33 -8.75
C PHE A 258 8.43 22.02 -9.67
N VAL A 259 9.56 22.73 -9.53
CA VAL A 259 10.77 22.45 -10.33
C VAL A 259 11.71 21.50 -9.60
N PHE A 260 11.86 21.70 -8.29
CA PHE A 260 12.78 20.93 -7.45
C PHE A 260 12.34 19.48 -7.30
N VAL A 261 11.06 19.20 -7.05
CA VAL A 261 10.56 17.84 -6.84
C VAL A 261 10.78 16.94 -8.08
N PRO A 262 10.37 17.32 -9.30
CA PRO A 262 10.70 16.52 -10.49
C PRO A 262 12.20 16.36 -10.69
N THR A 263 13.01 17.42 -10.46
CA THR A 263 14.47 17.31 -10.54
C THR A 263 15.02 16.28 -9.56
N LEU A 264 14.54 16.30 -8.31
CA LEU A 264 14.97 15.37 -7.28
C LEU A 264 14.62 13.94 -7.69
N ILE A 265 13.43 13.73 -8.24
CA ILE A 265 13.01 12.44 -8.80
C ILE A 265 13.94 12.03 -9.95
N SER A 266 14.25 12.92 -10.90
CA SER A 266 15.20 12.64 -11.99
C SER A 266 16.61 12.33 -11.49
N ALA A 267 17.06 12.94 -10.40
CA ALA A 267 18.34 12.62 -9.77
C ALA A 267 18.31 11.22 -9.13
N LEU A 268 17.22 10.85 -8.45
CA LEU A 268 17.02 9.51 -7.89
C LEU A 268 16.92 8.43 -8.98
N ASP A 269 16.29 8.76 -10.10
CA ASP A 269 16.20 7.90 -11.29
C ASP A 269 17.57 7.69 -11.94
N ALA A 270 18.37 8.77 -12.09
CA ALA A 270 19.75 8.66 -12.54
C ALA A 270 20.64 7.83 -11.60
N LEU A 271 20.33 7.83 -10.30
CA LEU A 271 20.97 6.96 -9.31
C LEU A 271 20.53 5.49 -9.41
N LYS A 272 19.52 5.19 -10.23
CA LYS A 272 18.87 3.88 -10.41
C LYS A 272 18.29 3.31 -9.12
N ILE A 273 17.63 4.16 -8.33
CA ILE A 273 16.88 3.73 -7.14
C ILE A 273 15.39 3.64 -7.49
N ASP A 274 15.05 2.68 -8.36
CA ASP A 274 13.70 2.49 -8.91
C ASP A 274 12.63 2.32 -7.82
N ALA A 275 13.00 1.70 -6.69
CA ALA A 275 12.15 1.51 -5.53
C ALA A 275 11.64 2.83 -4.91
N ILE A 276 12.32 3.96 -5.17
CA ILE A 276 11.95 5.29 -4.66
C ILE A 276 11.48 6.20 -5.79
N SER A 277 12.19 6.22 -6.93
CA SER A 277 11.87 7.11 -8.04
C SER A 277 10.50 6.82 -8.65
N ILE A 278 10.10 5.54 -8.78
CA ILE A 278 8.82 5.16 -9.41
C ILE A 278 7.62 5.61 -8.56
N PRO A 279 7.50 5.25 -7.26
CA PRO A 279 6.40 5.75 -6.43
C PRO A 279 6.34 7.27 -6.38
N ALA A 280 7.49 7.95 -6.28
CA ALA A 280 7.55 9.41 -6.27
C ALA A 280 7.06 10.03 -7.59
N THR A 281 7.44 9.44 -8.74
CA THR A 281 6.96 9.86 -10.06
C THR A 281 5.45 9.70 -10.19
N ASN A 282 4.91 8.56 -9.72
CA ASN A 282 3.47 8.30 -9.74
C ASN A 282 2.71 9.30 -8.87
N MET A 283 3.22 9.64 -7.68
CA MET A 283 2.63 10.66 -6.82
C MET A 283 2.67 12.05 -7.46
N LEU A 284 3.78 12.42 -8.11
CA LEU A 284 3.87 13.68 -8.83
C LEU A 284 2.86 13.73 -9.99
N ASN A 285 2.74 12.66 -10.77
CA ASN A 285 1.77 12.58 -11.87
C ASN A 285 0.33 12.66 -11.37
N GLN A 286 -0.01 12.00 -10.25
CA GLN A 286 -1.31 12.12 -9.61
C GLN A 286 -1.58 13.56 -9.16
N PHE A 287 -0.59 14.22 -8.54
CA PHE A 287 -0.71 15.60 -8.10
C PHE A 287 -0.88 16.57 -9.28
N LEU A 288 -0.10 16.42 -10.35
CA LEU A 288 -0.23 17.22 -11.56
C LEU A 288 -1.55 16.96 -12.29
N GLY A 289 -2.00 15.71 -12.33
CA GLY A 289 -3.29 15.31 -12.90
C GLY A 289 -4.49 15.86 -12.13
N ALA A 290 -4.37 16.05 -10.81
CA ALA A 290 -5.44 16.61 -9.99
C ALA A 290 -5.71 18.09 -10.28
N VAL A 291 -4.74 18.85 -10.82
CA VAL A 291 -4.91 20.28 -11.08
C VAL A 291 -6.04 20.56 -12.10
N PRO A 292 -6.07 19.93 -13.29
CA PRO A 292 -7.21 20.01 -14.21
C PRO A 292 -8.55 19.62 -13.57
N ASP A 293 -8.58 18.54 -12.79
CA ASP A 293 -9.81 18.02 -12.19
C ASP A 293 -10.38 18.95 -11.12
N ILE A 294 -9.53 19.60 -10.32
CA ILE A 294 -9.93 20.63 -9.36
C ILE A 294 -10.56 21.82 -10.09
N VAL A 295 -9.94 22.28 -11.16
CA VAL A 295 -10.49 23.39 -11.97
C VAL A 295 -11.84 22.98 -12.56
N ALA A 296 -11.94 21.77 -13.12
CA ALA A 296 -13.20 21.25 -13.67
C ALA A 296 -14.30 21.18 -12.59
N ALA A 297 -13.99 20.68 -11.40
CA ALA A 297 -14.93 20.61 -10.29
C ALA A 297 -15.44 22.00 -9.87
N ILE A 298 -14.54 22.99 -9.74
CA ILE A 298 -14.92 24.37 -9.42
C ILE A 298 -15.83 24.96 -10.50
N VAL A 299 -15.47 24.75 -11.78
CA VAL A 299 -16.28 25.23 -12.91
C VAL A 299 -17.67 24.59 -12.90
N ILE A 300 -17.77 23.28 -12.69
CA ILE A 300 -19.04 22.55 -12.63
C ILE A 300 -19.95 23.13 -11.53
N VAL A 301 -19.42 23.36 -10.32
CA VAL A 301 -20.19 23.92 -9.21
C VAL A 301 -20.67 25.34 -9.52
N LEU A 302 -19.78 26.20 -10.01
CA LEU A 302 -20.12 27.58 -10.34
C LEU A 302 -21.16 27.67 -11.46
N VAL A 303 -20.93 26.96 -12.57
CA VAL A 303 -21.85 26.93 -13.72
C VAL A 303 -23.21 26.39 -13.30
N THR A 304 -23.24 25.30 -12.54
CA THR A 304 -24.50 24.73 -12.04
C THR A 304 -25.22 25.69 -11.12
N PHE A 305 -24.52 26.40 -10.23
CA PHE A 305 -25.15 27.39 -9.35
C PHE A 305 -25.86 28.50 -10.14
N TYR A 306 -25.19 29.10 -11.12
CA TYR A 306 -25.78 30.15 -11.95
C TYR A 306 -26.94 29.62 -12.80
N PHE A 307 -26.77 28.46 -13.44
CA PHE A 307 -27.78 27.86 -14.29
C PHE A 307 -29.02 27.41 -13.50
N ALA A 308 -28.82 26.74 -12.36
CA ALA A 308 -29.90 26.29 -11.49
C ALA A 308 -30.70 27.46 -10.94
N ARG A 309 -30.05 28.57 -10.57
CA ARG A 309 -30.74 29.79 -10.11
C ARG A 309 -31.60 30.39 -11.21
N PHE A 310 -31.12 30.39 -12.46
CA PHE A 310 -31.91 30.83 -13.61
C PHE A 310 -33.14 29.92 -13.82
N VAL A 311 -32.95 28.61 -13.88
CA VAL A 311 -34.04 27.62 -14.05
C VAL A 311 -35.05 27.71 -12.91
N ALA A 312 -34.60 27.81 -11.66
CA ALA A 312 -35.44 27.95 -10.49
C ALA A 312 -36.28 29.22 -10.54
N SER A 313 -35.70 30.35 -10.97
CA SER A 313 -36.43 31.61 -11.10
C SER A 313 -37.50 31.56 -12.19
N LEU A 314 -37.24 30.82 -13.28
CA LEU A 314 -38.22 30.61 -14.35
C LEU A 314 -39.35 29.70 -13.85
N ALA A 315 -39.00 28.58 -13.20
CA ALA A 315 -39.97 27.67 -12.60
C ALA A 315 -40.86 28.40 -11.59
N GLN A 316 -40.29 29.24 -10.72
CA GLN A 316 -41.04 30.04 -9.75
C GLN A 316 -42.10 30.90 -10.44
N LYS A 317 -41.70 31.69 -11.45
CA LYS A 317 -42.61 32.56 -12.21
C LYS A 317 -43.71 31.79 -12.94
N LEU A 318 -43.38 30.63 -13.49
CA LEU A 318 -44.36 29.77 -14.15
C LEU A 318 -45.37 29.19 -13.15
N LEU A 319 -44.92 28.80 -11.95
CA LEU A 319 -45.80 28.31 -10.89
C LEU A 319 -46.68 29.42 -10.31
N GLU A 320 -46.13 30.62 -10.11
CA GLU A 320 -46.88 31.83 -9.74
C GLU A 320 -47.97 32.13 -10.78
N ALA A 321 -47.62 32.15 -12.07
CA ALA A 321 -48.55 32.38 -13.17
C ALA A 321 -49.62 31.28 -13.29
N ALA A 322 -49.29 30.03 -12.96
CA ALA A 322 -50.23 28.91 -12.92
C ALA A 322 -51.16 28.96 -11.68
N GLY A 323 -50.96 29.89 -10.75
CA GLY A 323 -51.76 30.00 -9.53
C GLY A 323 -51.42 28.97 -8.46
N ALA A 324 -50.21 28.37 -8.49
CA ALA A 324 -49.78 27.37 -7.51
C ALA A 324 -49.83 27.89 -6.07
N ASP A 325 -49.62 29.20 -5.87
CA ASP A 325 -49.62 29.84 -4.56
C ASP A 325 -51.04 30.00 -3.97
N GLY A 326 -52.08 29.82 -4.78
CA GLY A 326 -53.47 29.76 -4.30
C GLY A 326 -53.87 28.39 -3.76
N LEU A 327 -53.11 27.33 -4.05
CA LEU A 327 -53.45 25.94 -3.65
C LEU A 327 -53.56 25.76 -2.13
N PRO A 328 -52.67 26.32 -1.29
CA PRO A 328 -52.77 26.17 0.17
C PRO A 328 -54.06 26.73 0.77
N ALA A 329 -54.62 27.79 0.17
CA ALA A 329 -55.91 28.36 0.60
C ALA A 329 -57.07 27.40 0.30
N VAL A 330 -57.07 26.77 -0.88
CA VAL A 330 -58.08 25.75 -1.28
C VAL A 330 -58.01 24.51 -0.38
N LEU A 331 -56.82 24.19 0.13
CA LEU A 331 -56.56 23.06 1.01
C LEU A 331 -56.78 23.37 2.50
N GLY A 332 -57.02 24.63 2.87
CA GLY A 332 -57.20 25.05 4.26
C GLY A 332 -55.92 24.99 5.10
N VAL A 333 -54.74 24.98 4.48
CA VAL A 333 -53.43 24.87 5.13
C VAL A 333 -52.57 26.14 4.99
N GLU A 334 -53.20 27.28 4.72
CA GLU A 334 -52.57 28.58 4.47
C GLU A 334 -51.61 29.02 5.61
N ARG A 335 -51.94 28.68 6.86
CA ARG A 335 -51.09 28.98 8.02
C ARG A 335 -49.73 28.26 8.00
N VAL A 336 -49.64 27.13 7.29
CA VAL A 336 -48.41 26.31 7.19
C VAL A 336 -47.58 26.71 5.98
N PHE A 337 -48.20 27.07 4.87
CA PHE A 337 -47.53 27.40 3.60
C PHE A 337 -47.51 28.91 3.34
N SER A 338 -46.86 29.67 4.22
CA SER A 338 -46.68 31.13 4.08
C SER A 338 -45.21 31.54 4.01
N GLY A 339 -44.92 32.65 3.32
CA GLY A 339 -43.57 33.18 3.13
C GLY A 339 -42.63 32.20 2.42
N ILE A 340 -41.60 31.72 3.14
CA ILE A 340 -40.54 30.85 2.61
C ILE A 340 -41.08 29.46 2.19
N LEU A 341 -42.23 29.06 2.72
CA LEU A 341 -42.88 27.78 2.43
C LEU A 341 -43.96 27.88 1.34
N GLN A 342 -44.06 29.01 0.63
CA GLN A 342 -44.97 29.11 -0.52
C GLN A 342 -44.61 28.07 -1.60
N PRO A 343 -45.60 27.41 -2.25
CA PRO A 343 -45.34 26.34 -3.22
C PRO A 343 -44.39 26.74 -4.34
N SER A 344 -44.55 27.93 -4.95
CA SER A 344 -43.68 28.42 -6.01
C SER A 344 -42.22 28.59 -5.55
N VAL A 345 -42.04 29.25 -4.41
CA VAL A 345 -40.73 29.52 -3.78
C VAL A 345 -40.07 28.23 -3.30
N LEU A 346 -40.84 27.31 -2.73
CA LEU A 346 -40.36 26.01 -2.24
C LEU A 346 -39.82 25.17 -3.40
N VAL A 347 -40.58 25.06 -4.50
CA VAL A 347 -40.13 24.32 -5.70
C VAL A 347 -38.86 24.95 -6.29
N ALA A 348 -38.80 26.27 -6.39
CA ALA A 348 -37.60 26.97 -6.86
C ALA A 348 -36.38 26.69 -5.98
N ARG A 349 -36.55 26.72 -4.66
CA ARG A 349 -35.48 26.41 -3.69
C ARG A 349 -35.05 24.95 -3.76
N LEU A 350 -36.00 24.03 -3.94
CA LEU A 350 -35.73 22.61 -4.14
C LEU A 350 -34.94 22.36 -5.42
N ILE A 351 -35.27 23.04 -6.52
CA ILE A 351 -34.50 22.94 -7.78
C ILE A 351 -33.05 23.33 -7.55
N VAL A 352 -32.79 24.47 -6.90
CA VAL A 352 -31.41 24.90 -6.59
C VAL A 352 -30.72 23.91 -5.65
N PHE A 353 -31.42 23.46 -4.61
CA PHE A 353 -30.90 22.50 -3.64
C PHE A 353 -30.46 21.18 -4.29
N PHE A 354 -31.33 20.54 -5.07
CA PHE A 354 -31.01 19.29 -5.75
C PHE A 354 -29.97 19.50 -6.84
N ALA A 355 -30.04 20.57 -7.63
CA ALA A 355 -29.01 20.87 -8.63
C ALA A 355 -27.62 21.02 -8.00
N MET A 356 -27.52 21.66 -6.83
CA MET A 356 -26.25 21.77 -6.10
C MET A 356 -25.78 20.43 -5.52
N LEU A 357 -26.69 19.56 -5.07
CA LEU A 357 -26.33 18.19 -4.70
C LEU A 357 -25.77 17.40 -5.89
N PHE A 358 -26.41 17.47 -7.06
CA PHE A 358 -25.90 16.86 -8.29
C PHE A 358 -24.54 17.44 -8.71
N ALA A 359 -24.36 18.76 -8.64
CA ALA A 359 -23.08 19.40 -8.88
C ALA A 359 -21.99 18.91 -7.92
N SER A 360 -22.35 18.68 -6.66
CA SER A 360 -21.45 18.15 -5.64
C SER A 360 -21.04 16.70 -5.92
N VAL A 361 -21.97 15.87 -6.41
CA VAL A 361 -21.70 14.49 -6.86
C VAL A 361 -20.71 14.50 -8.03
N GLU A 362 -20.95 15.32 -9.05
CA GLU A 362 -20.05 15.41 -10.21
C GLU A 362 -18.68 15.99 -9.83
N ALA A 363 -18.64 17.03 -8.98
CA ALA A 363 -17.39 17.57 -8.46
C ALA A 363 -16.60 16.53 -7.65
N ALA A 364 -17.27 15.78 -6.76
CA ALA A 364 -16.66 14.69 -6.01
C ALA A 364 -16.14 13.58 -6.95
N ASN A 365 -16.87 13.25 -8.01
CA ASN A 365 -16.46 12.27 -9.01
C ASN A 365 -15.18 12.71 -9.76
N ARG A 366 -15.12 13.98 -10.18
CA ARG A 366 -13.93 14.56 -10.84
C ARG A 366 -12.70 14.55 -9.93
N LEU A 367 -12.90 14.84 -8.65
CA LEU A 367 -11.83 14.80 -7.65
C LEU A 367 -11.43 13.38 -7.21
N GLY A 368 -12.11 12.34 -7.72
CA GLY A 368 -11.87 10.95 -7.32
C GLY A 368 -12.43 10.57 -5.94
N PHE A 369 -13.26 11.43 -5.33
CA PHE A 369 -13.91 11.19 -4.05
C PHE A 369 -15.16 10.31 -4.22
N THR A 370 -14.96 9.07 -4.67
CA THR A 370 -16.04 8.13 -4.99
C THR A 370 -16.94 7.84 -3.79
N GLN A 371 -16.37 7.72 -2.58
CA GLN A 371 -17.17 7.47 -1.38
C GLN A 371 -18.09 8.65 -1.06
N VAL A 372 -17.60 9.89 -1.21
CA VAL A 372 -18.42 11.09 -1.00
C VAL A 372 -19.51 11.17 -2.06
N ARG A 373 -19.16 10.92 -3.32
CA ARG A 373 -20.11 10.83 -4.44
C ARG A 373 -21.24 9.83 -4.14
N ASP A 374 -20.90 8.63 -3.69
CA ASP A 374 -21.86 7.55 -3.46
C ASP A 374 -22.80 7.87 -2.28
N VAL A 375 -22.26 8.41 -1.18
CA VAL A 375 -23.05 8.85 -0.02
C VAL A 375 -24.02 9.98 -0.41
N VAL A 376 -23.54 10.99 -1.16
CA VAL A 376 -24.41 12.08 -1.60
C VAL A 376 -25.44 11.59 -2.61
N THR A 377 -25.10 10.64 -3.48
CA THR A 377 -26.04 10.02 -4.43
C THR A 377 -27.17 9.29 -3.71
N LEU A 378 -26.84 8.51 -2.67
CA LEU A 378 -27.84 7.87 -1.81
C LEU A 378 -28.77 8.91 -1.15
N PHE A 379 -28.20 10.04 -0.71
CA PHE A 379 -28.99 11.13 -0.12
C PHE A 379 -29.92 11.80 -1.15
N ILE A 380 -29.46 11.98 -2.39
CA ILE A 380 -30.30 12.49 -3.50
C ILE A 380 -31.44 11.52 -3.79
N GLU A 381 -31.16 10.23 -3.85
CA GLU A 381 -32.17 9.19 -4.06
C GLU A 381 -33.22 9.20 -2.95
N PHE A 382 -32.78 9.21 -1.68
CA PHE A 382 -33.69 9.34 -0.54
C PHE A 382 -34.52 10.63 -0.62
N GLY A 383 -33.89 11.76 -0.95
CA GLY A 383 -34.56 13.03 -1.16
C GLY A 383 -35.63 12.96 -2.26
N GLY A 384 -35.36 12.26 -3.36
CA GLY A 384 -36.32 12.05 -4.45
C GLY A 384 -37.54 11.22 -4.03
N HIS A 385 -37.33 10.17 -3.23
CA HIS A 385 -38.42 9.40 -2.62
C HIS A 385 -39.27 10.28 -1.69
N VAL A 386 -38.62 11.07 -0.83
CA VAL A 386 -39.31 12.00 0.09
C VAL A 386 -40.15 13.01 -0.69
N LEU A 387 -39.63 13.59 -1.77
CA LEU A 387 -40.38 14.49 -2.64
C LEU A 387 -41.60 13.80 -3.28
N THR A 388 -41.42 12.59 -3.81
CA THR A 388 -42.48 11.82 -4.45
C THR A 388 -43.62 11.52 -3.45
N GLY A 389 -43.28 11.09 -2.24
CA GLY A 389 -44.26 10.90 -1.18
C GLY A 389 -44.93 12.20 -0.76
N GLY A 390 -44.19 13.31 -0.70
CA GLY A 390 -44.73 14.64 -0.42
C GLY A 390 -45.79 15.07 -1.45
N VAL A 391 -45.51 14.86 -2.74
CA VAL A 391 -46.47 15.15 -3.83
C VAL A 391 -47.74 14.30 -3.68
N ILE A 392 -47.60 13.00 -3.39
CA ILE A 392 -48.74 12.10 -3.16
C ILE A 392 -49.60 12.58 -1.99
N LEU A 393 -48.98 13.01 -0.89
CA LEU A 393 -49.70 13.56 0.26
C LEU A 393 -50.47 14.84 -0.11
N VAL A 394 -49.85 15.77 -0.82
CA VAL A 394 -50.50 17.02 -1.24
C VAL A 394 -51.71 16.75 -2.14
N ILE A 395 -51.53 15.92 -3.18
CA ILE A 395 -52.61 15.53 -4.09
C ILE A 395 -53.72 14.80 -3.33
N GLY A 396 -53.37 13.91 -2.40
CA GLY A 396 -54.35 13.14 -1.68
C GLY A 396 -55.14 13.94 -0.64
N VAL A 397 -54.54 14.94 0.01
CA VAL A 397 -55.29 15.90 0.85
C VAL A 397 -56.30 16.69 0.00
N TRP A 398 -55.90 17.08 -1.21
CA TRP A 398 -56.80 17.73 -2.16
C TRP A 398 -57.99 16.82 -2.54
N LEU A 399 -57.72 15.57 -2.90
CA LEU A 399 -58.75 14.56 -3.24
C LEU A 399 -59.70 14.28 -2.06
N ALA A 400 -59.18 14.17 -0.84
CA ALA A 400 -59.98 13.98 0.36
C ALA A 400 -60.94 15.16 0.59
N GLY A 401 -60.46 16.40 0.39
CA GLY A 401 -61.28 17.60 0.47
C GLY A 401 -62.34 17.67 -0.64
N LEU A 402 -62.02 17.25 -1.86
CA LEU A 402 -62.98 17.16 -2.96
C LEU A 402 -64.08 16.14 -2.67
N ALA A 403 -63.70 14.93 -2.24
CA ALA A 403 -64.65 13.88 -1.89
C ALA A 403 -65.63 14.34 -0.81
N ARG A 404 -65.13 15.01 0.24
CA ARG A 404 -65.98 15.59 1.28
C ARG A 404 -67.02 16.54 0.69
N ARG A 405 -66.59 17.52 -0.13
CA ARG A 405 -67.48 18.53 -0.72
C ARG A 405 -68.53 17.91 -1.62
N VAL A 406 -68.17 16.92 -2.44
CA VAL A 406 -69.10 16.24 -3.35
C VAL A 406 -70.17 15.47 -2.56
N ILE A 407 -69.77 14.78 -1.48
CA ILE A 407 -70.72 14.02 -0.64
C ILE A 407 -71.65 14.96 0.14
N GLU A 408 -71.12 16.07 0.69
CA GLU A 408 -71.92 17.09 1.39
C GLU A 408 -72.93 17.80 0.46
N GLN A 409 -72.65 17.84 -0.86
CA GLN A 409 -73.55 18.44 -1.86
C GLN A 409 -74.66 17.49 -2.33
N ALA A 410 -74.45 16.18 -2.28
CA ALA A 410 -75.38 15.18 -2.82
C ALA A 410 -76.62 14.93 -1.93
N ASP A 411 -76.50 15.12 -0.61
CA ASP A 411 -77.59 15.03 0.35
C ASP A 411 -77.31 16.01 1.49
N ARG A 412 -78.33 16.67 2.08
CA ARG A 412 -78.12 17.67 3.15
C ARG A 412 -78.46 17.15 4.54
N GLU A 413 -79.23 16.06 4.65
CA GLU A 413 -79.77 15.58 5.94
C GLU A 413 -78.89 14.50 6.61
N HIS A 414 -78.26 13.60 5.85
CA HIS A 414 -77.40 12.54 6.39
C HIS A 414 -75.93 12.57 5.93
N SER A 415 -75.57 13.47 5.03
CA SER A 415 -74.27 13.44 4.31
C SER A 415 -73.04 13.80 5.13
N VAL A 416 -73.16 14.57 6.23
CA VAL A 416 -72.00 15.09 6.96
C VAL A 416 -71.17 13.96 7.59
N LEU A 417 -71.83 12.93 8.10
CA LEU A 417 -71.15 11.77 8.69
C LEU A 417 -70.45 10.94 7.61
N PHE A 418 -71.15 10.63 6.50
CA PHE A 418 -70.59 9.87 5.38
C PHE A 418 -69.43 10.62 4.69
N ALA A 419 -69.54 11.94 4.55
CA ALA A 419 -68.49 12.78 3.99
C ALA A 419 -67.22 12.77 4.85
N ARG A 420 -67.36 12.83 6.18
CA ARG A 420 -66.23 12.73 7.11
C ARG A 420 -65.59 11.35 7.08
N ILE A 421 -66.38 10.28 7.10
CA ILE A 421 -65.87 8.90 7.01
C ILE A 421 -65.08 8.71 5.71
N ALA A 422 -65.63 9.15 4.58
CA ALA A 422 -64.94 9.10 3.29
C ALA A 422 -63.65 9.93 3.29
N GLN A 423 -63.68 11.14 3.85
CA GLN A 423 -62.49 11.99 3.96
C GLN A 423 -61.38 11.32 4.78
N PHE A 424 -61.71 10.77 5.96
CA PHE A 424 -60.74 10.08 6.81
C PHE A 424 -60.22 8.79 6.17
N ALA A 425 -61.06 8.04 5.45
CA ALA A 425 -60.64 6.86 4.71
C ALA A 425 -59.64 7.21 3.60
N ILE A 426 -59.91 8.27 2.82
CA ILE A 426 -59.00 8.74 1.76
C ILE A 426 -57.71 9.28 2.37
N LEU A 427 -57.78 10.07 3.45
CA LEU A 427 -56.58 10.57 4.14
C LEU A 427 -55.72 9.44 4.68
N GLY A 428 -56.31 8.41 5.30
CA GLY A 428 -55.59 7.23 5.78
C GLY A 428 -54.89 6.46 4.65
N LEU A 429 -55.58 6.25 3.53
CA LEU A 429 -55.03 5.61 2.33
C LEU A 429 -53.87 6.43 1.74
N VAL A 430 -54.08 7.72 1.54
CA VAL A 430 -53.10 8.67 1.00
C VAL A 430 -51.88 8.75 1.89
N PHE A 431 -52.08 8.78 3.21
CA PHE A 431 -50.98 8.80 4.17
C PHE A 431 -50.12 7.53 4.05
N ALA A 432 -50.74 6.36 3.96
CA ALA A 432 -50.03 5.10 3.75
C ALA A 432 -49.30 5.07 2.40
N MET A 433 -49.94 5.52 1.31
CA MET A 433 -49.31 5.60 -0.01
C MET A 433 -48.14 6.59 -0.05
N GLY A 434 -48.29 7.76 0.57
CA GLY A 434 -47.27 8.78 0.66
C GLY A 434 -46.06 8.29 1.47
N LEU A 435 -46.28 7.72 2.65
CA LEU A 435 -45.22 7.19 3.50
C LEU A 435 -44.46 6.04 2.82
N ARG A 436 -45.17 5.16 2.09
CA ARG A 436 -44.56 4.10 1.26
C ARG A 436 -43.71 4.68 0.13
N ALA A 437 -44.17 5.73 -0.54
CA ALA A 437 -43.42 6.37 -1.62
C ALA A 437 -42.16 7.09 -1.12
N MET A 438 -42.14 7.55 0.14
CA MET A 438 -40.92 8.08 0.78
C MET A 438 -39.90 6.98 1.11
N GLY A 439 -40.25 5.69 0.97
CA GLY A 439 -39.39 4.57 1.36
C GLY A 439 -39.30 4.37 2.87
N ILE A 440 -40.16 5.03 3.66
CA ILE A 440 -40.12 4.95 5.12
C ILE A 440 -40.83 3.68 5.56
N ALA A 441 -40.04 2.68 5.95
CA ALA A 441 -40.50 1.44 6.56
C ALA A 441 -41.67 0.78 5.79
N ASN A 442 -41.49 0.59 4.48
CA ASN A 442 -42.52 0.08 3.57
C ASN A 442 -43.26 -1.15 4.11
N GLU A 443 -42.51 -2.09 4.70
CA GLU A 443 -43.06 -3.31 5.31
C GLU A 443 -43.98 -2.99 6.49
N ILE A 444 -43.59 -2.06 7.37
CA ILE A 444 -44.40 -1.63 8.51
C ILE A 444 -45.69 -0.96 8.01
N VAL A 445 -45.60 -0.07 7.03
CA VAL A 445 -46.77 0.62 6.48
C VAL A 445 -47.71 -0.35 5.78
N GLN A 446 -47.17 -1.27 4.98
CA GLN A 446 -47.94 -2.29 4.27
C GLN A 446 -48.64 -3.24 5.24
N LEU A 447 -47.93 -3.73 6.27
CA LEU A 447 -48.49 -4.59 7.31
C LEU A 447 -49.55 -3.86 8.13
N ALA A 448 -49.25 -2.67 8.64
CA ALA A 448 -50.19 -1.91 9.46
C ALA A 448 -51.49 -1.61 8.70
N PHE A 449 -51.39 -1.12 7.46
CA PHE A 449 -52.58 -0.81 6.67
C PHE A 449 -53.31 -2.09 6.22
N GLY A 450 -52.58 -3.13 5.81
CA GLY A 450 -53.15 -4.42 5.44
C GLY A 450 -53.90 -5.08 6.61
N LEU A 451 -53.36 -5.01 7.82
CA LEU A 451 -54.00 -5.51 9.04
C LEU A 451 -55.20 -4.67 9.45
N VAL A 452 -55.13 -3.34 9.37
CA VAL A 452 -56.29 -2.47 9.67
C VAL A 452 -57.42 -2.68 8.69
N LEU A 453 -57.14 -2.69 7.37
CA LEU A 453 -58.15 -3.00 6.37
C LEU A 453 -58.67 -4.43 6.51
N GLY A 454 -57.79 -5.39 6.80
CA GLY A 454 -58.17 -6.77 7.08
C GLY A 454 -59.12 -6.88 8.27
N ALA A 455 -58.82 -6.18 9.37
CA ALA A 455 -59.67 -6.15 10.56
C ALA A 455 -61.03 -5.49 10.26
N ILE A 456 -61.06 -4.40 9.49
CA ILE A 456 -62.31 -3.76 9.06
C ILE A 456 -63.12 -4.71 8.17
N ALA A 457 -62.47 -5.37 7.21
CA ALA A 457 -63.12 -6.33 6.32
C ALA A 457 -63.74 -7.50 7.10
N VAL A 458 -63.00 -8.06 8.07
CA VAL A 458 -63.51 -9.11 8.96
C VAL A 458 -64.66 -8.60 9.83
N ALA A 459 -64.55 -7.40 10.41
CA ALA A 459 -65.60 -6.81 11.24
C ALA A 459 -66.89 -6.59 10.44
N VAL A 460 -66.79 -6.08 9.21
CA VAL A 460 -67.93 -5.92 8.29
C VAL A 460 -68.51 -7.29 7.91
N ALA A 461 -67.67 -8.25 7.53
CA ALA A 461 -68.13 -9.60 7.18
C ALA A 461 -68.89 -10.27 8.35
N LEU A 462 -68.40 -10.12 9.59
CA LEU A 462 -69.06 -10.63 10.78
C LEU A 462 -70.35 -9.86 11.12
N SER A 463 -70.33 -8.52 11.03
CA SER A 463 -71.50 -7.69 11.32
C SER A 463 -72.67 -7.98 10.37
N PHE A 464 -72.41 -8.09 9.07
CA PHE A 464 -73.42 -8.46 8.07
C PHE A 464 -73.77 -9.95 8.13
N GLY A 465 -72.79 -10.84 8.32
CA GLY A 465 -73.02 -12.29 8.38
C GLY A 465 -73.86 -12.73 9.58
N LEU A 466 -73.60 -12.16 10.76
CA LEU A 466 -74.36 -12.47 11.98
C LEU A 466 -75.65 -11.65 12.05
N GLY A 467 -75.61 -10.34 11.75
CA GLY A 467 -76.78 -9.45 11.84
C GLY A 467 -77.79 -9.62 10.70
N GLY A 468 -77.37 -10.13 9.54
CA GLY A 468 -78.24 -10.39 8.39
C GLY A 468 -78.92 -11.76 8.42
N ARG A 469 -78.59 -12.62 9.41
CA ARG A 469 -79.04 -14.01 9.46
C ARG A 469 -80.56 -14.15 9.49
N GLU A 470 -81.26 -13.41 10.37
CA GLU A 470 -82.73 -13.47 10.40
C GLU A 470 -83.37 -12.89 9.12
N ALA A 471 -82.79 -11.84 8.54
CA ALA A 471 -83.32 -11.23 7.33
C ALA A 471 -83.19 -12.17 6.12
N ALA A 472 -82.04 -12.82 5.98
CA ALA A 472 -81.79 -13.85 4.97
C ALA A 472 -82.71 -15.06 5.18
N GLY A 473 -82.91 -15.50 6.43
CA GLY A 473 -83.86 -16.56 6.78
C GLY A 473 -85.29 -16.24 6.35
N LYS A 474 -85.80 -15.06 6.70
CA LYS A 474 -87.14 -14.59 6.31
C LYS A 474 -87.34 -14.42 4.80
N LEU A 475 -86.26 -14.14 4.06
CA LEU A 475 -86.28 -14.08 2.59
C LEU A 475 -86.34 -15.48 1.98
N LEU A 476 -85.55 -16.43 2.50
CA LEU A 476 -85.61 -17.83 2.12
C LEU A 476 -86.97 -18.45 2.44
N ASP A 477 -87.52 -18.21 3.63
CA ASP A 477 -88.83 -18.71 4.04
C ASP A 477 -89.95 -18.18 3.14
N ARG A 478 -89.92 -16.88 2.78
CA ARG A 478 -90.87 -16.30 1.82
C ARG A 478 -90.74 -16.92 0.44
N TRP A 479 -89.52 -17.21 -0.01
CA TRP A 479 -89.26 -17.81 -1.31
C TRP A 479 -89.71 -19.27 -1.39
N PHE A 480 -89.52 -20.03 -0.30
CA PHE A 480 -90.03 -21.40 -0.17
C PHE A 480 -91.56 -21.43 -0.05
N ASN A 481 -92.17 -20.52 0.72
CA ASN A 481 -93.63 -20.45 0.85
C ASN A 481 -94.32 -19.98 -0.44
N GLN A 482 -93.71 -19.11 -1.24
CA GLN A 482 -94.24 -18.73 -2.56
C GLN A 482 -94.20 -19.88 -3.59
N ARG A 483 -93.32 -20.87 -3.41
CA ARG A 483 -93.30 -22.08 -4.25
C ARG A 483 -94.21 -23.20 -3.75
N GLY A 484 -94.67 -23.14 -2.49
CA GLY A 484 -95.59 -24.11 -1.91
C GLY A 484 -97.07 -23.88 -2.21
N GLY A 485 -97.44 -22.77 -2.86
CA GLY A 485 -98.83 -22.39 -3.16
C GLY A 485 -99.34 -22.76 -4.56
N GLY A 486 -98.67 -23.69 -5.26
CA GLY A 486 -99.06 -24.15 -6.60
C GLY A 486 -99.53 -25.60 -6.60
N GLN A 487 -100.68 -25.87 -5.99
CA GLN A 487 -101.63 -26.93 -6.38
C GLN A 487 -103.05 -26.41 -6.20
#